data_AF-A0A8H5JI25-F1
#
_entry.id   AF-A0A8H5JI25-F1
#
_cell.length_a   1.000
_cell.length_b   1.000
_cell.length_c   1.000
_cell.angle_alpha   90.00
_cell.angle_beta   90.00
_cell.angle_gamma   90.00
#
_symmetry.space_group_name_H-M   'P 1'
#
loop_
_entity.id
_entity.type
_entity.pdbx_description
1 polymer ?
#
loop_
_entity_poly.entity_id
_entity_poly.type
_entity_poly.pdbx_seq_one_letter_code
_entity_poly.pdbx_strand_id
1 'polypeptide(L)'
;MPVLGPFSTDGRWVIDASRQQVNFAGVNWPGAAEVMIPEGLQYRSVEQILSPIEGVGFNAVRLTYAIEMADQIYDNDGQDISIETVFVNGLIVRSLYTDYWVS
;
A
#
# COMPACT_ATOMS: atom_id res chain seq x y z
N MET A 1 7.20 -17.93 -17.56
CA MET A 1 6.20 -17.20 -18.39
C MET A 1 5.56 -16.16 -17.49
N PRO A 2 5.29 -14.93 -17.96
CA PRO A 2 4.67 -13.91 -17.13
C PRO A 2 3.25 -14.34 -16.72
N VAL A 3 2.85 -14.00 -15.50
CA VAL A 3 1.49 -14.21 -15.00
C VAL A 3 0.57 -13.19 -15.69
N LEU A 4 -0.49 -13.65 -16.34
CA LEU A 4 -1.35 -12.79 -17.18
C LEU A 4 -2.68 -12.44 -16.49
N GLY A 5 -2.96 -11.15 -16.35
CA GLY A 5 -4.28 -10.67 -15.94
C GLY A 5 -5.30 -10.67 -17.09
N PRO A 6 -6.61 -10.59 -16.80
CA PRO A 6 -7.22 -10.59 -15.46
C PRO A 6 -7.26 -12.00 -14.83
N PHE A 7 -7.30 -12.07 -13.49
CA PHE A 7 -7.41 -13.33 -12.74
C PHE A 7 -8.86 -13.79 -12.60
N SER A 8 -9.06 -15.10 -12.49
CA SER A 8 -10.36 -15.71 -12.18
C SER A 8 -10.19 -16.92 -11.23
N THR A 9 -11.30 -17.57 -10.88
CA THR A 9 -11.28 -18.74 -9.97
C THR A 9 -11.74 -20.01 -10.69
N ASP A 10 -11.09 -21.13 -10.38
CA ASP A 10 -11.50 -22.48 -10.78
C ASP A 10 -11.56 -23.37 -9.51
N GLY A 11 -12.76 -23.49 -8.96
CA GLY A 11 -12.97 -24.10 -7.65
C GLY A 11 -12.21 -23.36 -6.55
N ARG A 12 -11.21 -24.01 -5.96
CA ARG A 12 -10.36 -23.44 -4.89
C ARG A 12 -9.14 -22.69 -5.41
N TRP A 13 -8.86 -22.74 -6.71
CA TRP A 13 -7.64 -22.22 -7.29
C TRP A 13 -7.86 -20.84 -7.92
N VAL A 14 -6.87 -19.97 -7.80
CA VAL A 14 -6.77 -18.76 -8.63
C VAL A 14 -6.06 -19.14 -9.93
N ILE A 15 -6.61 -18.73 -11.06
CA ILE A 15 -6.05 -18.95 -12.39
C ILE A 15 -5.84 -17.63 -13.14
N ASP A 16 -4.82 -17.62 -13.99
CA ASP A 16 -4.52 -16.51 -14.90
C ASP A 16 -5.33 -16.59 -16.19
N ALA A 17 -5.16 -15.60 -17.07
CA ALA A 17 -5.87 -15.56 -18.36
C ALA A 17 -5.54 -16.76 -19.29
N SER A 18 -4.42 -17.44 -19.07
CA SER A 18 -4.02 -18.67 -19.78
C SER A 18 -4.53 -19.94 -19.11
N ARG A 19 -5.39 -19.81 -18.08
CA ARG A 19 -5.88 -20.90 -17.21
C ARG A 19 -4.78 -21.59 -16.41
N GLN A 20 -3.65 -20.93 -16.20
CA GLN A 20 -2.58 -21.44 -15.36
C GLN A 20 -2.82 -21.09 -13.90
N GLN A 21 -2.63 -22.06 -13.00
CA GLN A 21 -2.78 -21.82 -11.57
C GLN A 21 -1.73 -20.83 -11.06
N VAL A 22 -2.18 -19.85 -10.27
CA VAL A 22 -1.34 -18.86 -9.59
C VAL A 22 -1.40 -19.13 -8.09
N ASN A 23 -0.23 -19.36 -7.49
CA ASN A 23 -0.08 -19.46 -6.03
C ASN A 23 0.59 -18.19 -5.52
N PHE A 24 -0.13 -17.42 -4.70
CA PHE A 24 0.41 -16.21 -4.10
C PHE A 24 1.24 -16.54 -2.86
N ALA A 25 2.54 -16.34 -2.95
CA ALA A 25 3.43 -16.20 -1.81
C ALA A 25 3.61 -14.69 -1.60
N GLY A 26 2.81 -14.11 -0.71
CA GLY A 26 2.74 -12.67 -0.54
C GLY A 26 3.33 -12.15 0.76
N VAL A 27 3.71 -10.87 0.76
CA VAL A 27 4.02 -10.09 1.96
C VAL A 27 2.95 -9.03 2.20
N ASN A 28 2.81 -8.55 3.43
CA ASN A 28 1.96 -7.42 3.76
C ASN A 28 2.81 -6.16 3.85
N TRP A 29 2.45 -5.12 3.07
CA TRP A 29 3.08 -3.80 3.14
C TRP A 29 2.02 -2.78 3.56
N PRO A 30 1.95 -2.39 4.85
CA PRO A 30 0.92 -1.49 5.32
C PRO A 30 1.18 -0.06 4.85
N GLY A 31 0.15 0.59 4.29
CA GLY A 31 0.17 2.01 3.90
C GLY A 31 -1.03 2.81 4.43
N ALA A 32 -1.86 2.20 5.28
CA ALA A 32 -3.04 2.82 5.89
C ALA A 32 -2.78 3.42 7.30
N ALA A 33 -1.51 3.54 7.70
CA ALA A 33 -1.12 4.11 8.99
C ALA A 33 -1.23 5.66 8.96
N GLU A 34 -0.83 6.35 10.03
CA GLU A 34 -1.08 7.80 10.22
C GLU A 34 -0.64 8.71 9.07
N VAL A 35 0.46 8.35 8.40
CA VAL A 35 1.00 9.13 7.28
C VAL A 35 0.41 8.71 5.93
N MET A 36 -0.45 7.69 5.90
CA MET A 36 -1.17 7.23 4.71
C MET A 36 -0.26 6.90 3.51
N ILE A 37 1.00 6.64 3.78
CA ILE A 37 2.01 6.24 2.80
C ILE A 37 2.56 4.88 3.26
N PRO A 38 2.79 3.92 2.33
CA PRO A 38 3.45 2.68 2.65
C PRO A 38 4.74 2.90 3.44
N GLU A 39 4.85 2.21 4.58
CA GLU A 39 5.98 2.41 5.49
C GLU A 39 7.33 2.19 4.79
N GLY A 40 8.34 2.96 5.18
CA GLY A 40 9.67 2.89 4.60
C GLY A 40 9.87 3.73 3.34
N LEU A 41 8.82 4.22 2.67
CA LEU A 41 8.96 5.14 1.53
C LEU A 41 9.58 6.49 1.91
N GLN A 42 9.55 6.83 3.20
CA GLN A 42 10.28 7.97 3.77
C GLN A 42 11.82 7.80 3.73
N TYR A 43 12.31 6.57 3.54
CA TYR A 43 13.75 6.24 3.62
C TYR A 43 14.30 5.58 2.36
N ARG A 44 13.46 4.90 1.56
CA ARG A 44 13.88 4.11 0.39
C ARG A 44 12.87 4.23 -0.73
N SER A 45 13.34 4.08 -1.97
CA SER A 45 12.45 4.00 -3.12
C SER A 45 11.63 2.70 -3.09
N VAL A 46 10.50 2.69 -3.82
CA VAL A 46 9.68 1.48 -4.03
C VAL A 46 10.55 0.32 -4.53
N GLU A 47 11.41 0.57 -5.52
CA GLU A 47 12.30 -0.43 -6.10
C GLU A 47 13.24 -1.04 -5.05
N GLN A 48 13.81 -0.22 -4.16
CA GLN A 48 14.72 -0.68 -3.11
C GLN A 48 14.00 -1.51 -2.02
N ILE A 49 12.69 -1.31 -1.85
CA ILE A 49 11.87 -2.08 -0.92
C ILE A 49 11.42 -3.40 -1.56
N LEU A 50 11.02 -3.37 -2.85
CA LEU A 50 10.55 -4.56 -3.57
C LEU A 50 11.68 -5.50 -3.97
N SER A 51 12.88 -5.00 -4.28
CA SER A 51 14.05 -5.81 -4.67
C SER A 51 14.35 -6.98 -3.71
N PRO A 52 14.45 -6.79 -2.38
CA PRO A 52 14.65 -7.90 -1.45
C PRO A 52 13.44 -8.83 -1.34
N ILE A 53 12.21 -8.33 -1.52
CA ILE A 53 10.97 -9.13 -1.48
C ILE A 53 10.95 -10.11 -2.67
N GLU A 54 11.28 -9.62 -3.86
CA GLU A 54 11.45 -10.46 -5.05
C GLU A 54 12.64 -11.41 -4.89
N GLY A 55 13.75 -10.93 -4.31
CA GLY A 55 14.98 -11.70 -4.10
C GLY A 55 14.82 -12.95 -3.21
N VAL A 56 13.83 -12.97 -2.32
CA VAL A 56 13.49 -14.14 -1.48
C VAL A 56 12.33 -14.98 -2.03
N GLY A 57 11.80 -14.61 -3.20
CA GLY A 57 10.81 -15.40 -3.95
C GLY A 57 9.35 -15.10 -3.65
N PHE A 58 9.03 -13.99 -2.97
CA PHE A 58 7.64 -13.53 -2.89
C PHE A 58 7.18 -12.97 -4.24
N ASN A 59 5.89 -13.16 -4.56
CA ASN A 59 5.31 -12.80 -5.86
C ASN A 59 4.05 -11.93 -5.75
N ALA A 60 3.70 -11.48 -4.55
CA ALA A 60 2.56 -10.61 -4.30
C ALA A 60 2.81 -9.69 -3.10
N VAL A 61 2.22 -8.50 -3.13
CA VAL A 61 2.19 -7.59 -2.00
C VAL A 61 0.73 -7.26 -1.69
N ARG A 62 0.30 -7.52 -0.46
CA ARG A 62 -0.95 -6.98 0.08
C ARG A 62 -0.68 -5.56 0.55
N LEU A 63 -1.13 -4.59 -0.23
CA LEU A 63 -0.98 -3.16 0.06
C LEU A 63 -2.29 -2.62 0.66
N THR A 64 -2.22 -2.04 1.85
CA THR A 64 -3.38 -1.34 2.45
C THR A 64 -3.33 0.15 2.14
N TYR A 65 -4.49 0.77 2.02
CA TYR A 65 -4.66 2.21 1.84
C TYR A 65 -5.65 2.75 2.89
N ALA A 66 -5.45 3.97 3.36
CA ALA A 66 -6.41 4.71 4.18
C ALA A 66 -7.51 5.34 3.31
N ILE A 67 -8.76 5.30 3.77
CA ILE A 67 -9.90 5.91 3.07
C ILE A 67 -9.74 7.43 2.93
N GLU A 68 -9.09 8.05 3.91
CA GLU A 68 -8.73 9.46 3.94
C GLU A 68 -7.92 9.88 2.70
N MET A 69 -7.14 8.98 2.07
CA MET A 69 -6.49 9.29 0.78
C MET A 69 -7.50 9.59 -0.33
N ALA A 70 -8.61 8.84 -0.37
CA ALA A 70 -9.67 9.09 -1.35
C ALA A 70 -10.44 10.36 -0.99
N ASP A 71 -10.78 10.55 0.30
CA ASP A 71 -11.52 11.72 0.76
C ASP A 71 -10.75 13.03 0.49
N GLN A 72 -9.43 13.04 0.73
CA GLN A 72 -8.58 14.21 0.45
C GLN A 72 -8.52 14.57 -1.04
N ILE A 73 -8.56 13.59 -1.93
CA ILE A 73 -8.66 13.83 -3.38
C ILE A 73 -10.00 14.46 -3.71
N TYR A 74 -11.11 13.94 -3.15
CA TYR A 74 -12.44 14.50 -3.37
C TYR A 74 -12.58 15.93 -2.84
N ASP A 75 -12.05 16.18 -1.64
CA ASP A 75 -12.11 17.50 -0.98
C ASP A 75 -11.17 18.53 -1.64
N ASN A 76 -10.19 18.07 -2.43
CA ASN A 76 -9.23 18.91 -3.16
C ASN A 76 -9.50 18.93 -4.67
N ASP A 77 -10.78 18.93 -5.07
CA ASP A 77 -11.22 19.03 -6.47
C ASP A 77 -10.58 17.99 -7.42
N GLY A 78 -10.30 16.79 -6.90
CA GLY A 78 -9.67 15.70 -7.65
C GLY A 78 -8.15 15.79 -7.74
N GLN A 79 -7.50 16.67 -6.99
CA GLN A 79 -6.04 16.79 -6.96
C GLN A 79 -5.43 16.12 -5.73
N ASP A 80 -4.31 15.44 -5.93
CA ASP A 80 -3.54 14.86 -4.83
C ASP A 80 -2.93 15.97 -3.93
N ILE A 81 -2.77 15.65 -2.64
CA ILE A 81 -1.96 16.46 -1.72
C ILE A 81 -0.49 16.03 -1.78
N SER A 82 0.43 16.95 -1.47
CA SER A 82 1.87 16.63 -1.49
C SER A 82 2.26 15.65 -0.39
N ILE A 83 3.27 14.80 -0.66
CA ILE A 83 3.86 13.89 0.33
C ILE A 83 4.26 14.65 1.62
N GLU A 84 4.86 15.83 1.49
CA GLU A 84 5.22 16.69 2.62
C GLU A 84 4.02 17.01 3.50
N THR A 85 2.87 17.35 2.90
CA THR A 85 1.63 17.65 3.63
C THR A 85 1.19 16.46 4.47
N VAL A 86 1.26 15.24 3.92
CA VAL A 86 0.86 14.03 4.63
C VAL A 86 1.81 13.72 5.80
N PHE A 87 3.11 13.96 5.64
CA PHE A 87 4.08 13.79 6.73
C PHE A 87 3.90 14.84 7.84
N VAL A 88 3.66 16.11 7.49
CA VAL A 88 3.39 17.17 8.49
C VAL A 88 2.11 16.88 9.25
N ASN A 89 1.04 16.52 8.55
CA ASN A 89 -0.25 16.26 9.19
C ASN A 89 -0.22 14.98 10.03
N GLY A 90 0.36 13.90 9.49
CA GLY A 90 0.43 12.59 10.14
C GLY A 90 1.38 12.54 11.34
N LEU A 91 2.58 13.13 11.24
CA LEU A 91 3.60 13.01 12.30
C LEU A 91 3.63 14.17 13.29
N ILE A 92 3.24 15.38 12.88
CA ILE A 92 3.37 16.59 13.71
C ILE A 92 2.02 17.01 14.27
N VAL A 93 1.03 17.28 13.41
CA VAL A 93 -0.24 17.87 13.84
C VAL A 93 -1.10 16.87 14.62
N ARG A 94 -1.16 15.62 14.15
CA ARG A 94 -2.00 14.59 14.78
C ARG A 94 -1.40 14.04 16.08
N SER A 95 -0.08 13.90 16.13
CA SER A 95 0.68 13.52 17.34
C SER A 95 0.38 14.46 18.51
N LEU A 96 0.40 15.78 18.26
CA LEU A 96 0.04 16.76 19.28
C LEU A 96 -1.42 16.61 19.72
N TYR A 97 -2.36 16.36 18.81
CA TYR A 97 -3.77 16.21 19.16
C TYR A 97 -4.04 14.94 19.97
N THR A 98 -3.41 13.81 19.66
CA THR A 98 -3.54 12.58 20.44
C THR A 98 -2.99 12.74 21.85
N ASP A 99 -1.86 13.44 22.03
CA ASP A 99 -1.25 13.64 23.35
C ASP A 99 -2.11 14.49 24.31
N TYR A 100 -3.04 15.31 23.81
CA TYR A 100 -3.97 16.10 24.65
C TYR A 100 -5.21 15.33 25.16
N TRP A 101 -5.48 14.13 24.64
CA TRP A 101 -6.67 13.33 25.04
C TRP A 101 -6.34 12.06 25.82
N VAL A 102 -5.05 11.78 26.12
CA VAL A 102 -4.62 10.60 26.91
C VAL A 102 -3.92 10.96 28.23
N SER A 103 -4.10 12.17 28.77
CA SER A 103 -3.66 12.54 30.13
C SER A 103 -4.83 12.79 31.08
#